data_AF-A0A7W4FF36-F1
#
_entry.id   AF-A0A7W4FF36-F1
#
_cell.length_a   1.000
_cell.length_b   1.000
_cell.length_c   1.000
_cell.angle_alpha   90.00
_cell.angle_beta   90.00
_cell.angle_gamma   90.00
#
_symmetry.space_group_name_H-M   'P 1'
#
loop_
_entity.id
_entity.type
_entity.pdbx_description
1 polymer ?
#
loop_
_entity_poly.entity_id
_entity_poly.type
_entity_poly.pdbx_seq_one_letter_code
_entity_poly.pdbx_strand_id
1 'polypeptide(L)'
;MIQTDRYAYWAAKDATSKLRAWVCHTYSLEETRMPDGLINSLEQMDRAERERSFCGYSIDDAPCEFIDPIVQYLQILRAGRAGRRSRNGLPLYLVRRHQQIVADMRMLTGAGGCR
;
A
#
# COMPACT_ATOMS: atom_id res chain seq x y z
N MET A 1 -17.42 -10.43 -2.17
CA MET A 1 -16.40 -9.56 -2.81
C MET A 1 -15.80 -8.53 -1.84
N ILE A 2 -16.58 -7.82 -1.01
CA ILE A 2 -16.07 -6.75 -0.12
C ILE A 2 -15.06 -7.24 0.94
N GLN A 3 -15.21 -8.47 1.45
CA GLN A 3 -14.33 -9.05 2.47
C GLN A 3 -12.92 -9.37 1.94
N THR A 4 -12.80 -9.77 0.67
CA THR A 4 -11.55 -10.10 0.00
C THR A 4 -10.67 -8.86 -0.20
N ASP A 5 -11.27 -7.75 -0.63
CA ASP A 5 -10.58 -6.47 -0.82
C ASP A 5 -10.00 -5.91 0.48
N ARG A 6 -10.74 -6.07 1.58
CA ARG A 6 -10.34 -5.62 2.91
C ARG A 6 -9.18 -6.45 3.46
N TYR A 7 -9.24 -7.78 3.32
CA TYR A 7 -8.16 -8.67 3.71
C TYR A 7 -6.87 -8.37 2.91
N ALA A 8 -7.00 -8.22 1.59
CA ALA A 8 -5.88 -7.87 0.73
C ALA A 8 -5.25 -6.51 1.10
N TYR A 9 -6.07 -5.52 1.46
CA TYR A 9 -5.54 -4.24 1.94
C TYR A 9 -4.78 -4.38 3.27
N TRP A 10 -5.27 -5.15 4.23
CA TRP A 10 -4.54 -5.39 5.48
C TRP A 10 -3.20 -6.08 5.23
N ALA A 11 -3.19 -7.11 4.37
CA ALA A 11 -1.96 -7.80 3.99
C ALA A 11 -0.96 -6.86 3.30
N ALA A 12 -1.44 -6.00 2.39
CA ALA A 12 -0.60 -4.99 1.75
C ALA A 12 -0.07 -3.93 2.74
N LYS A 13 -0.88 -3.50 3.71
CA LYS A 13 -0.49 -2.54 4.75
C LYS A 13 0.57 -3.12 5.71
N ASP A 14 0.43 -4.40 6.09
CA ASP A 14 1.43 -5.11 6.87
C ASP A 14 2.74 -5.24 6.07
N ALA A 15 2.63 -5.62 4.80
CA ALA A 15 3.77 -5.73 3.89
C ALA A 15 4.50 -4.40 3.68
N THR A 16 3.81 -3.26 3.51
CA THR A 16 4.45 -1.93 3.41
C THR A 16 5.15 -1.54 4.71
N SER A 17 4.65 -1.98 5.85
CA SER A 17 5.30 -1.73 7.15
C SER A 17 6.59 -2.55 7.30
N LYS A 18 6.55 -3.84 6.92
CA LYS A 18 7.75 -4.69 6.84
C LYS A 18 8.76 -4.19 5.83
N LEU A 19 8.30 -3.75 4.66
CA LEU A 19 9.13 -3.18 3.62
C LEU A 19 9.81 -1.89 4.10
N ARG A 20 9.11 -1.02 4.81
CA ARG A 20 9.72 0.16 5.46
C ARG A 20 10.82 -0.26 6.43
N ALA A 21 10.55 -1.19 7.34
CA ALA A 21 11.55 -1.66 8.29
C ALA A 21 12.77 -2.24 7.58
N TRP A 22 12.56 -3.02 6.52
CA TRP A 22 13.63 -3.55 5.68
C TRP A 22 14.44 -2.44 4.99
N VAL A 23 13.80 -1.42 4.40
CA VAL A 23 14.51 -0.29 3.77
C VAL A 23 15.29 0.49 4.82
N CYS A 24 14.70 0.77 5.98
CA CYS A 24 15.38 1.46 7.08
C CYS A 24 16.61 0.69 7.53
N HIS A 25 16.51 -0.63 7.71
CA HIS A 25 17.63 -1.48 8.08
C HIS A 25 18.71 -1.53 6.98
N THR A 26 18.30 -1.79 5.73
CA THR A 26 19.21 -2.00 4.58
C THR A 26 20.02 -0.74 4.25
N TYR A 27 19.39 0.43 4.35
CA TYR A 27 20.02 1.72 4.03
C TYR A 27 20.44 2.51 5.27
N SER A 28 20.41 1.91 6.46
CA SER A 28 20.78 2.54 7.74
C SER A 28 20.06 3.88 7.98
N LEU A 29 18.75 3.91 7.76
CA LEU A 29 17.91 5.09 7.91
C LEU A 29 17.14 5.07 9.23
N GLU A 30 16.88 6.24 9.78
CA GLU A 30 15.97 6.39 10.92
C GLU A 30 14.52 6.22 10.47
N GLU A 31 13.75 5.39 11.17
CA GLU A 31 12.35 5.12 10.85
C GLU A 31 11.48 6.39 10.85
N THR A 32 11.80 7.36 11.70
CA THR A 32 11.08 8.65 11.82
C THR A 32 11.11 9.48 10.53
N ARG A 33 12.01 9.18 9.59
CA ARG A 33 12.11 9.87 8.30
C ARG A 33 11.07 9.41 7.28
N MET A 34 10.34 8.33 7.54
CA MET A 34 9.34 7.77 6.63
C MET A 34 7.93 7.86 7.23
N PRO A 35 7.13 8.88 6.87
CA PRO A 35 5.81 9.07 7.48
C PRO A 35 4.82 7.96 7.09
N ASP A 36 4.07 7.45 8.07
CA ASP A 36 3.07 6.37 7.95
C ASP A 36 2.00 6.60 6.87
N GLY A 37 1.62 7.86 6.65
CA GLY A 37 0.67 8.24 5.61
C GLY A 37 1.22 8.07 4.19
N LEU A 38 2.53 8.26 4.01
CA LEU A 38 3.20 8.13 2.72
C LEU A 38 3.44 6.66 2.38
N ILE A 39 3.96 5.87 3.32
CA ILE A 39 4.32 4.46 3.10
C ILE A 39 3.13 3.58 2.71
N ASN A 40 1.93 3.92 3.18
CA ASN A 40 0.70 3.17 2.92
C ASN A 40 -0.11 3.75 1.74
N SER A 41 0.42 4.77 1.06
CA SER A 41 -0.26 5.36 -0.09
C SER A 41 -0.26 4.40 -1.28
N LEU A 42 -1.35 4.44 -2.06
CA LEU A 42 -1.46 3.67 -3.30
C LEU A 42 -0.31 3.96 -4.28
N GLU A 43 0.24 5.17 -4.27
CA GLU A 43 1.38 5.55 -5.11
C GLU A 43 2.67 4.86 -4.71
N GLN A 44 2.96 4.76 -3.40
CA GLN A 44 4.13 4.01 -2.95
C GLN A 44 3.97 2.51 -3.21
N MET A 45 2.75 1.98 -3.02
CA MET A 45 2.46 0.59 -3.39
C MET A 45 2.67 0.33 -4.88
N ASP A 46 2.19 1.22 -5.76
CA ASP A 46 2.36 1.11 -7.21
C ASP A 46 3.84 1.23 -7.63
N ARG A 47 4.62 2.14 -7.02
CA ARG A 47 6.06 2.25 -7.26
C ARG A 47 6.82 1.01 -6.80
N ALA A 48 6.45 0.42 -5.67
CA ALA A 48 7.07 -0.81 -5.19
C ALA A 48 6.88 -1.96 -6.19
N GLU A 49 5.70 -2.06 -6.83
CA GLU A 49 5.40 -3.07 -7.84
C GLU A 49 6.05 -2.77 -9.19
N ARG A 50 5.92 -1.54 -9.71
CA ARG A 50 6.31 -1.21 -11.09
C ARG A 50 7.76 -0.80 -11.25
N GLU A 51 8.26 -0.03 -10.30
CA GLU A 51 9.57 0.62 -10.38
C GLU A 51 10.59 -0.06 -9.48
N ARG A 52 10.17 -1.07 -8.70
CA ARG A 52 11.00 -1.71 -7.67
C ARG A 52 11.64 -0.65 -6.77
N SER A 53 10.84 0.36 -6.41
CA SER A 53 11.27 1.49 -5.58
C SER A 53 10.30 1.75 -4.44
N PHE A 54 10.82 2.03 -3.25
CA PHE A 54 10.05 2.40 -2.07
C PHE A 54 10.67 3.62 -1.38
N CYS A 55 9.91 4.71 -1.26
CA CYS A 55 10.41 5.98 -0.73
C CYS A 55 11.70 6.50 -1.41
N GLY A 56 11.93 6.15 -2.68
CA GLY A 56 13.11 6.56 -3.45
C GLY A 56 14.30 5.60 -3.34
N TYR A 57 14.19 4.52 -2.57
CA TYR A 57 15.22 3.49 -2.43
C TYR A 57 14.89 2.28 -3.30
N SER A 58 15.90 1.62 -3.89
CA SER A 58 15.68 0.35 -4.59
C SER A 58 15.27 -0.73 -3.59
N ILE A 59 14.32 -1.57 -4.00
CA ILE A 59 13.85 -2.74 -3.25
C ILE A 59 14.06 -4.02 -4.06
N ASP A 60 15.03 -4.04 -4.98
CA ASP A 60 15.31 -5.19 -5.84
C ASP A 60 15.68 -6.44 -5.04
N ASP A 61 16.41 -6.25 -3.93
CA ASP A 61 16.83 -7.32 -3.02
C ASP A 61 15.86 -7.54 -1.84
N ALA A 62 14.71 -6.86 -1.84
CA ALA A 62 13.72 -7.05 -0.77
C ALA A 62 13.10 -8.45 -0.86
N PRO A 63 12.89 -9.15 0.28
CA PRO A 63 12.17 -10.41 0.33
C PRO A 63 10.80 -10.32 -0.36
N CYS A 64 10.46 -11.33 -1.17
CA CYS A 64 9.19 -11.34 -1.91
C CYS A 64 7.97 -11.30 -0.98
N GLU A 65 8.08 -11.82 0.24
CA GLU A 65 7.03 -11.72 1.26
C GLU A 65 6.63 -10.27 1.63
N PHE A 66 7.50 -9.29 1.38
CA PHE A 66 7.19 -7.87 1.60
C PHE A 66 6.59 -7.19 0.36
N ILE A 67 6.63 -7.85 -0.80
CA ILE A 67 6.21 -7.30 -2.10
C ILE A 67 4.93 -7.98 -2.60
N ASP A 68 4.85 -9.31 -2.51
CA ASP A 68 3.74 -10.10 -3.05
C ASP A 68 2.37 -9.67 -2.52
N PRO A 69 2.17 -9.34 -1.23
CA PRO A 69 0.89 -8.84 -0.75
C PRO A 69 0.51 -7.48 -1.34
N ILE A 70 1.50 -6.62 -1.63
CA ILE A 70 1.28 -5.32 -2.29
C ILE A 70 0.82 -5.56 -3.73
N VAL A 71 1.52 -6.45 -4.45
CA VAL A 71 1.19 -6.81 -5.85
C VAL A 71 -0.21 -7.39 -5.94
N GLN A 72 -0.55 -8.34 -5.06
CA GLN A 72 -1.88 -8.97 -5.03
C GLN A 72 -2.99 -7.95 -4.77
N TYR A 73 -2.77 -7.03 -3.82
CA TYR A 73 -3.73 -5.96 -3.57
C TYR A 73 -3.93 -5.05 -4.79
N LEU A 74 -2.84 -4.64 -5.46
CA LEU A 74 -2.93 -3.83 -6.68
C LEU A 74 -3.65 -4.58 -7.81
N GLN A 75 -3.42 -5.88 -7.97
CA GLN A 75 -4.13 -6.71 -8.94
C GLN A 75 -5.63 -6.77 -8.64
N ILE A 76 -6.03 -6.96 -7.37
CA ILE A 76 -7.44 -6.94 -6.94
C ILE A 76 -8.09 -5.58 -7.21
N LEU A 77 -7.36 -4.48 -6.97
CA LEU A 77 -7.86 -3.15 -7.29
C LEU A 77 -8.03 -2.97 -8.81
N ARG A 78 -7.06 -3.44 -9.61
CA ARG A 78 -7.03 -3.36 -11.08
C ARG A 78 -8.10 -4.24 -11.73
N ALA A 79 -8.44 -5.37 -11.11
CA ALA A 79 -9.53 -6.25 -11.52
C ALA A 79 -10.87 -5.51 -11.41
N GLY A 80 -11.32 -4.91 -12.52
CA GLY A 80 -12.71 -4.46 -12.62
C GLY A 80 -13.05 -3.32 -13.56
N ARG A 81 -12.12 -2.55 -14.16
CA ARG A 81 -12.42 -1.55 -15.21
C ARG A 81 -11.16 -0.84 -15.71
N ALA A 82 -11.06 -0.54 -17.00
CA ALA A 82 -10.15 0.49 -17.50
C ALA A 82 -10.83 1.87 -17.33
N GLY A 83 -10.10 2.88 -16.85
CA GLY A 83 -10.67 4.21 -16.59
C GLY A 83 -9.65 5.35 -16.66
N ARG A 84 -10.15 6.59 -16.58
CA ARG A 84 -9.32 7.82 -16.61
C ARG A 84 -8.24 7.78 -15.52
N ARG A 85 -7.02 8.24 -15.85
CA ARG A 85 -5.88 8.33 -14.94
C ARG A 85 -5.93 9.59 -14.06
N SER A 86 -5.39 9.50 -12.86
CA SER A 86 -5.16 10.59 -11.91
C SER A 86 -3.90 11.37 -12.30
N ARG A 87 -3.63 12.47 -11.59
CA ARG A 87 -2.42 13.28 -11.77
C ARG A 87 -1.12 12.46 -11.63
N ASN A 88 -1.17 11.34 -10.90
CA ASN A 88 -0.01 10.48 -10.63
C ASN A 88 0.01 9.24 -11.54
N GLY A 89 -0.74 9.25 -12.65
CA GLY A 89 -0.76 8.18 -13.65
C GLY A 89 -1.65 6.97 -13.28
N LEU A 90 -2.09 6.86 -12.03
CA LEU A 90 -2.97 5.80 -11.55
C LEU A 90 -4.42 6.03 -11.96
N PRO A 91 -5.15 5.04 -12.51
CA PRO A 91 -6.58 5.17 -12.76
C PRO A 91 -7.39 5.68 -11.55
N LEU A 92 -8.24 6.71 -11.75
CA LEU A 92 -9.03 7.37 -10.71
C LEU A 92 -9.95 6.40 -9.95
N TYR A 93 -10.41 5.34 -10.61
CA TYR A 93 -11.22 4.32 -9.96
C TYR A 93 -10.42 3.54 -8.90
N LEU A 94 -9.11 3.31 -9.13
CA LEU A 94 -8.22 2.66 -8.14
C LEU A 94 -8.05 3.56 -6.93
N VAL A 95 -7.79 4.85 -7.17
CA VAL A 95 -7.64 5.85 -6.10
C VAL A 95 -8.89 5.89 -5.23
N ARG A 96 -10.08 5.96 -5.85
CA ARG A 96 -11.35 5.97 -5.13
C ARG A 96 -11.61 4.66 -4.37
N ARG A 97 -11.35 3.50 -4.97
CA ARG A 97 -11.53 2.20 -4.32
C ARG A 97 -10.58 2.02 -3.14
N HIS A 98 -9.32 2.41 -3.29
CA HIS A 98 -8.36 2.42 -2.19
C HIS A 98 -8.81 3.36 -1.06
N GLN A 99 -9.21 4.60 -1.37
CA GLN A 99 -9.72 5.54 -0.37
C GLN A 99 -10.96 5.01 0.36
N GLN A 100 -11.87 4.35 -0.34
CA GLN A 100 -13.05 3.73 0.26
C GLN A 100 -12.67 2.59 1.22
N ILE A 101 -11.76 1.71 0.81
CA ILE A 101 -11.25 0.63 1.68
C ILE A 101 -10.55 1.21 2.91
N VAL A 102 -9.70 2.24 2.74
CA VAL A 102 -9.03 2.92 3.85
C VAL A 102 -10.04 3.54 4.82
N ALA A 103 -11.07 4.21 4.30
CA ALA A 103 -12.13 4.81 5.11
C ALA A 103 -12.93 3.75 5.89
N ASP A 104 -13.33 2.67 5.23
CA ASP A 104 -14.00 1.53 5.86
C ASP A 104 -13.16 0.94 7.00
N MET A 105 -11.86 0.77 6.77
CA MET A 105 -10.94 0.25 7.78
C MET A 105 -10.78 1.18 8.97
N ARG A 106 -10.68 2.50 8.73
CA ARG A 106 -10.61 3.49 9.81
C ARG A 106 -11.85 3.45 10.70
N MET A 107 -13.04 3.28 10.11
CA MET A 107 -14.29 3.14 10.85
C MET A 107 -14.32 1.85 11.68
N LEU A 108 -13.80 0.74 11.14
CA LEU A 108 -13.70 -0.53 11.86
C LEU A 108 -12.69 -0.47 13.02
N THR A 109 -11.56 0.23 12.86
CA THR A 109 -10.56 0.41 13.93
C THR A 109 -10.95 1.49 14.94
N GLY A 110 -11.71 2.50 14.52
CA GLY A 110 -12.20 3.59 15.36
C GLY A 110 -13.39 3.19 16.23
N ALA A 111 -14.18 2.20 15.81
CA ALA A 111 -15.26 1.62 16.61
C ALA A 111 -14.80 0.80 17.84
N GLY A 112 -13.48 0.61 18.00
CA GLY A 112 -12.87 0.09 19.23
C GLY A 112 -12.56 1.17 20.28
N GLY A 113 -12.74 2.45 19.95
CA GLY A 113 -12.55 3.58 20.85
C GLY A 113 -13.83 3.94 21.61
N CYS A 114 -14.35 3.02 22.42
CA CYS A 114 -15.29 3.38 23.49
C CYS A 114 -14.51 3.53 24.80
N ARG A 115 -14.14 4.77 25.14
CA ARG A 115 -14.33 5.40 26.45
C ARG A 115 -13.78 6.82 26.44
#